data_AF-A0AAV1TWY7-F1
#
_entry.id   AF-A0AAV1TWY7-F1
#
_cell.length_a   1.000
_cell.length_b   1.000
_cell.length_c   1.000
_cell.angle_alpha   90.00
_cell.angle_beta   90.00
_cell.angle_gamma   90.00
#
_symmetry.space_group_name_H-M   'P 1'
#
loop_
_entity.id
_entity.type
_entity.pdbx_description
1 polymer ?
#
loop_
_entity_poly.entity_id
_entity_poly.type
_entity_poly.pdbx_seq_one_letter_code
_entity_poly.pdbx_strand_id
1 'polypeptide(L)'
;MIKDVKIPPRSSESSVRRGCQEEEMVQRPFPSIPNKRHYDPFELLHIDTCDPMEADLLVGANLGAKFDSEKCIKKYIVVVQMQFDCTVKYVRHNGARECASTSLKAFYNDQGIEQQVTVPYAH
;
A
#
# COMPACT_ATOMS: atom_id res chain seq x y z
N MET A 1 -24.72 -57.90 -1.96
CA MET A 1 -23.30 -58.28 -1.79
C MET A 1 -22.47 -57.02 -1.90
N ILE A 2 -22.12 -56.42 -0.75
CA ILE A 2 -21.25 -55.25 -0.68
C ILE A 2 -19.83 -55.80 -0.63
N LYS A 3 -18.99 -55.41 -1.59
CA LYS A 3 -17.57 -55.77 -1.57
C LYS A 3 -16.87 -54.84 -0.59
N ASP A 4 -16.19 -55.41 0.40
CA ASP A 4 -15.43 -54.68 1.41
C ASP A 4 -14.47 -53.68 0.75
N VAL A 5 -14.71 -52.38 0.98
CA VAL A 5 -13.78 -51.32 0.61
C VAL A 5 -12.61 -51.40 1.59
N LYS A 6 -11.45 -51.83 1.08
CA LYS A 6 -10.21 -51.88 1.84
C LYS A 6 -9.70 -50.45 2.05
N ILE A 7 -9.89 -49.93 3.26
CA ILE A 7 -9.35 -48.62 3.67
C ILE A 7 -7.82 -48.75 3.72
N PRO A 8 -7.05 -47.95 2.97
CA PRO A 8 -5.59 -48.00 3.04
C PRO A 8 -5.12 -47.47 4.41
N PRO A 9 -4.05 -48.05 4.99
CA PRO A 9 -3.50 -47.55 6.23
C PRO A 9 -2.96 -46.12 6.03
N ARG A 10 -3.19 -45.25 7.02
CA ARG A 10 -2.61 -43.90 7.08
C ARG A 10 -1.09 -44.04 7.07
N SER A 11 -0.44 -43.67 5.96
CA SER A 11 0.99 -43.41 5.93
C SER A 11 1.25 -42.15 6.75
N SER A 12 2.00 -42.30 7.84
CA SER A 12 2.70 -41.21 8.50
C SER A 12 3.68 -40.59 7.49
N GLU A 13 3.74 -39.26 7.48
CA GLU A 13 4.36 -38.40 6.45
C GLU A 13 3.48 -38.15 5.23
N SER A 14 2.53 -37.22 5.38
CA SER A 14 1.88 -36.59 4.24
C SER A 14 2.89 -35.71 3.52
N SER A 15 3.61 -36.26 2.53
CA SER A 15 4.17 -35.42 1.47
C SER A 15 2.99 -34.81 0.72
N VAL A 16 2.57 -33.61 1.13
CA VAL A 16 1.44 -32.91 0.52
C VAL A 16 1.74 -32.79 -0.97
N ARG A 17 0.82 -33.26 -1.82
CA ARG A 17 0.98 -33.16 -3.28
C ARG A 17 1.01 -31.68 -3.67
N ARG A 18 1.94 -31.29 -4.56
CA ARG A 18 2.12 -29.88 -4.99
C ARG A 18 0.81 -29.17 -5.35
N GLY A 19 -0.09 -29.82 -6.10
CA GLY A 19 -1.38 -29.23 -6.45
C GLY A 19 -2.28 -28.93 -5.24
N CYS A 20 -2.19 -29.72 -4.16
CA CYS A 20 -2.94 -29.44 -2.93
C CYS A 20 -2.36 -28.26 -2.13
N GLN A 21 -1.07 -27.95 -2.27
CA GLN A 21 -0.45 -26.77 -1.64
C GLN A 21 -0.73 -25.49 -2.43
N GLU A 22 -0.80 -25.57 -3.75
CA GLU A 22 -1.10 -24.43 -4.63
C GLU A 22 -2.56 -23.96 -4.47
N GLU A 23 -3.49 -24.87 -4.15
CA GLU A 23 -4.90 -24.57 -3.88
C GLU A 23 -5.20 -24.24 -2.40
N GLU A 24 -4.24 -24.41 -1.50
CA GLU A 24 -4.40 -24.10 -0.07
C GLU A 24 -4.31 -22.58 0.15
N MET A 25 -5.46 -21.92 0.22
CA MET A 25 -5.57 -20.45 0.34
C MET A 25 -5.24 -19.89 1.74
N VAL A 26 -4.76 -20.72 2.68
CA VAL A 26 -4.42 -20.25 4.03
C VAL A 26 -3.00 -19.69 4.01
N GLN A 27 -2.88 -18.43 3.57
CA GLN A 27 -1.68 -17.67 3.90
C GLN A 27 -1.55 -17.59 5.42
N ARG A 28 -0.38 -18.00 5.94
CA ARG A 28 -0.03 -17.71 7.33
C ARG A 28 -0.05 -16.19 7.51
N PRO A 29 -0.57 -15.69 8.65
CA PRO A 29 -0.56 -14.26 8.91
C PRO A 29 0.87 -13.73 8.83
N PHE A 30 1.03 -12.55 8.22
CA PHE A 30 2.32 -11.88 8.18
C PHE A 30 2.84 -11.70 9.62
N PRO A 31 4.13 -11.98 9.87
CA PRO A 31 4.71 -11.74 11.18
C PRO A 31 4.54 -10.26 11.54
N SER A 32 4.04 -9.99 12.75
CA SER A 32 3.93 -8.62 13.24
C SER A 32 5.32 -8.01 13.37
N ILE A 33 5.54 -6.84 12.79
CA ILE A 33 6.80 -6.11 12.94
C ILE A 33 6.83 -5.51 14.36
N PRO A 34 7.72 -5.96 15.27
CA PRO A 34 7.70 -5.57 16.68
C PRO A 34 8.12 -4.10 16.90
N ASN A 35 8.84 -3.51 15.94
CA ASN A 35 9.29 -2.12 15.97
C ASN A 35 8.64 -1.32 14.85
N LYS A 36 7.34 -1.04 14.97
CA LYS A 36 6.72 -0.06 14.07
C LYS A 36 7.39 1.29 14.33
N ARG A 37 7.87 1.95 13.28
CA ARG A 37 8.39 3.31 13.38
C ARG A 37 7.27 4.20 13.92
N HIS A 38 7.55 4.88 15.02
CA HIS A 38 6.73 6.00 15.46
C HIS A 38 7.18 7.23 14.68
N TYR A 39 6.22 7.96 14.14
CA TYR A 39 6.43 9.23 13.47
C TYR A 39 5.77 10.31 14.31
N ASP A 40 6.42 11.45 14.43
CA ASP A 40 5.80 12.63 14.99
C ASP A 40 4.66 13.13 14.07
N PRO A 41 3.70 13.90 14.59
CA PRO A 41 2.62 14.45 13.78
C PRO A 41 3.15 15.16 12.52
N PHE A 42 2.57 14.83 11.37
CA PHE A 42 2.96 15.35 10.04
C PHE A 42 4.38 15.03 9.56
N GLU A 43 5.16 14.25 10.30
CA GLU A 43 6.47 13.79 9.84
C GLU A 43 6.35 12.79 8.69
N LEU A 44 5.32 11.95 8.70
CA LEU A 44 4.94 11.02 7.63
C LEU A 44 3.58 11.38 7.05
N LEU A 45 3.51 11.56 5.73
CA LEU A 45 2.26 11.61 4.98
C LEU A 45 2.05 10.32 4.20
N HIS A 46 0.87 9.72 4.32
CA HIS A 46 0.43 8.62 3.47
C HIS A 46 -0.49 9.19 2.40
N ILE A 47 -0.12 9.02 1.13
CA ILE A 47 -0.87 9.49 -0.02
C ILE A 47 -1.37 8.29 -0.81
N ASP A 48 -2.68 8.26 -1.04
CA ASP A 48 -3.33 7.29 -1.90
C ASP A 48 -4.24 8.02 -2.87
N THR A 49 -4.41 7.45 -4.05
CA THR A 49 -5.31 7.96 -5.07
C THR A 49 -6.55 7.08 -5.12
N CYS A 50 -7.72 7.72 -5.03
CA CYS A 50 -8.98 7.05 -5.26
C CYS A 50 -9.38 7.21 -6.72
N ASP A 51 -10.06 6.21 -7.26
CA ASP A 51 -10.73 6.34 -8.54
C ASP A 51 -11.70 7.53 -8.51
N PRO A 52 -11.93 8.19 -9.66
CA PRO A 52 -12.83 9.33 -9.73
C PRO A 52 -14.19 8.96 -9.15
N MET A 53 -14.53 9.59 -8.03
CA MET A 53 -15.84 9.51 -7.42
C MET A 53 -16.76 10.51 -8.13
N GLU A 54 -18.03 10.14 -8.35
CA GLU A 54 -19.02 11.07 -8.90
C GLU A 54 -19.01 12.37 -8.07
N ALA A 55 -18.86 13.50 -8.77
CA ALA A 55 -18.38 14.77 -8.21
C ALA A 55 -19.35 15.49 -7.26
N ASP A 56 -20.46 14.85 -6.89
CA ASP A 56 -21.58 15.51 -6.21
C ASP A 56 -21.52 15.49 -4.67
N LEU A 57 -20.50 14.89 -4.04
CA LEU A 57 -20.59 14.64 -2.58
C LEU A 57 -19.42 14.99 -1.67
N LEU A 58 -18.24 15.43 -2.13
CA LEU A 58 -17.12 15.63 -1.17
C LEU A 58 -16.29 16.90 -1.39
N VAL A 59 -16.29 17.76 -0.36
CA VAL A 59 -15.29 18.80 -0.10
C VAL A 59 -13.97 18.11 0.26
N GLY A 60 -13.26 17.64 -0.76
CA GLY A 60 -11.94 17.02 -0.65
C GLY A 60 -11.32 17.04 -2.03
N ALA A 61 -10.13 17.63 -2.18
CA ALA A 61 -9.53 17.99 -3.47
C ALA A 61 -9.72 16.91 -4.54
N ASN A 62 -10.58 17.20 -5.53
CA ASN A 62 -10.84 16.35 -6.68
C ASN A 62 -9.54 16.12 -7.47
N LEU A 63 -8.98 14.91 -7.42
CA LEU A 63 -7.91 14.46 -8.31
C LEU A 63 -8.47 13.94 -9.65
N GLY A 64 -9.51 14.60 -10.18
CA GLY A 64 -10.32 14.12 -11.31
C GLY A 64 -9.63 14.09 -12.67
N ALA A 65 -8.36 14.47 -12.77
CA ALA A 65 -7.58 14.31 -13.98
C ALA A 65 -6.18 13.79 -13.63
N LYS A 66 -5.71 12.83 -14.43
CA LYS A 66 -4.37 12.20 -14.37
C LYS A 66 -3.20 13.20 -14.35
N PHE A 67 -3.46 14.45 -14.74
CA PHE A 67 -2.50 15.57 -14.77
C PHE A 67 -2.54 16.47 -13.51
N ASP A 68 -3.53 16.29 -12.64
CA ASP A 68 -3.78 17.12 -11.46
C ASP A 68 -3.27 16.47 -10.16
N SER A 69 -3.07 15.15 -10.14
CA SER A 69 -2.59 14.42 -8.96
C SER A 69 -1.23 14.93 -8.45
N GLU A 70 -0.23 15.07 -9.33
CA GLU A 70 1.08 15.61 -8.95
C GLU A 70 0.97 17.03 -8.36
N LYS A 71 0.19 17.90 -9.01
CA LYS A 71 0.02 19.29 -8.59
C LYS A 71 -0.67 19.35 -7.22
N CYS A 72 -1.70 18.54 -7.03
CA CYS A 72 -2.42 18.43 -5.77
C CYS A 72 -1.55 17.86 -4.66
N ILE A 73 -0.72 16.83 -4.94
CA ILE A 73 0.24 16.29 -3.97
C ILE A 73 1.21 17.37 -3.51
N LYS A 74 1.84 18.09 -4.45
CA LYS A 74 2.77 19.20 -4.15
C LYS A 74 2.08 20.28 -3.32
N LYS A 75 0.89 20.71 -3.75
CA LYS A 75 0.09 21.73 -3.05
C LYS A 75 -0.26 21.28 -1.63
N TYR A 76 -0.70 20.04 -1.46
CA TYR A 76 -1.09 19.50 -0.16
C TYR A 76 0.08 19.48 0.82
N ILE A 77 1.26 19.03 0.39
CA ILE A 77 2.47 19.03 1.24
C ILE A 77 2.81 20.44 1.70
N VAL A 78 2.85 21.40 0.79
CA VAL A 78 3.12 22.81 1.13
C VAL A 78 2.07 23.34 2.10
N VAL A 79 0.78 23.06 1.87
CA VAL A 79 -0.31 23.51 2.75
C VAL A 79 -0.15 22.92 4.15
N VAL A 80 0.15 21.62 4.29
CA VAL A 80 0.36 20.96 5.59
C VAL A 80 1.54 21.59 6.32
N GLN A 81 2.68 21.73 5.64
CA GLN A 81 3.88 22.33 6.24
C GLN A 81 3.62 23.76 6.74
N MET A 82 2.93 24.57 5.95
CA MET A 82 2.61 25.95 6.33
C MET A 82 1.53 26.08 7.41
N GLN A 83 0.48 25.26 7.35
CA GLN A 83 -0.64 25.33 8.30
C GLN A 83 -0.25 24.88 9.70
N PHE A 84 0.62 23.86 9.78
CA PHE A 84 1.01 23.24 11.04
C PHE A 84 2.42 23.60 11.48
N ASP A 85 3.09 24.52 10.77
CA ASP A 85 4.50 24.92 11.00
C ASP A 85 5.39 23.70 11.24
N CYS A 86 5.30 22.73 10.33
CA CYS A 86 5.92 21.43 10.46
C CYS A 86 6.75 21.08 9.22
N THR A 87 7.71 20.17 9.38
CA THR A 87 8.48 19.62 8.27
C THR A 87 8.09 18.18 8.01
N VAL A 88 7.42 17.95 6.89
CA VAL A 88 7.21 16.59 6.35
C VAL A 88 8.57 15.99 6.00
N LYS A 89 8.90 14.82 6.54
CA LYS A 89 10.16 14.10 6.26
C LYS A 89 9.96 12.89 5.37
N TYR A 90 8.79 12.28 5.44
CA TYR A 90 8.47 11.05 4.72
C TYR A 90 7.16 11.17 3.96
N VAL A 91 7.14 10.65 2.73
CA VAL A 91 5.91 10.42 1.98
C VAL A 91 5.83 8.95 1.62
N ARG A 92 4.70 8.31 1.98
CA ARG A 92 4.40 6.92 1.63
C ARG A 92 3.28 6.85 0.61
N HIS A 93 3.47 6.02 -0.42
CA HIS A 93 2.46 5.76 -1.45
C HIS A 93 2.61 4.35 -2.04
N ASN A 94 1.59 3.91 -2.76
CA ASN A 94 1.48 2.57 -3.33
C ASN A 94 2.31 2.29 -4.60
N GLY A 95 3.18 3.21 -5.01
CA GLY A 95 3.94 3.11 -6.26
C GLY A 95 3.11 3.32 -7.54
N ALA A 96 1.86 3.81 -7.45
CA ALA A 96 1.06 4.15 -8.62
C ALA A 96 1.77 5.17 -9.52
N ARG A 97 1.46 5.13 -10.81
CA ARG A 97 2.17 5.89 -11.85
C ARG A 97 2.16 7.39 -11.59
N GLU A 98 1.05 7.91 -11.09
CA GLU A 98 0.84 9.31 -10.71
C GLU A 98 1.74 9.78 -9.56
N CYS A 99 2.15 8.87 -8.68
CA CYS A 99 3.03 9.16 -7.54
C CYS A 99 4.52 8.94 -7.88
N ALA A 100 4.82 8.40 -9.06
CA ALA A 100 6.16 8.02 -9.48
C ALA A 100 6.75 8.90 -10.60
N SER A 101 6.26 10.14 -10.77
CA SER A 101 6.77 11.04 -11.81
C SER A 101 8.16 11.61 -11.46
N THR A 102 8.98 11.87 -12.48
CA THR A 102 10.33 12.45 -12.30
C THR A 102 10.29 13.82 -11.65
N SER A 103 9.30 14.65 -12.01
CA SER A 103 9.09 15.99 -11.47
C SER A 103 8.60 15.99 -10.01
N LEU A 104 7.88 14.95 -9.58
CA LEU A 104 7.50 14.78 -8.20
C LEU A 104 8.69 14.27 -7.36
N LYS A 105 9.49 13.34 -7.91
CA LYS A 105 10.74 12.90 -7.28
C LYS A 105 11.74 14.05 -7.07
N ALA A 106 11.89 14.93 -8.06
CA ALA A 106 12.73 16.13 -7.93
C ALA A 106 12.23 17.04 -6.79
N PHE A 107 10.93 17.31 -6.75
CA PHE A 107 10.32 18.11 -5.68
C PHE A 107 10.59 17.52 -4.28
N TYR A 108 10.46 16.20 -4.11
CA TYR A 108 10.78 15.56 -2.84
C TYR A 108 12.24 15.73 -2.45
N ASN A 109 13.17 15.53 -3.39
CA ASN A 109 14.59 15.72 -3.12
C ASN A 109 14.92 17.16 -2.71
N ASP A 110 14.33 18.15 -3.40
CA ASP A 110 14.53 19.57 -3.11
C ASP A 110 14.01 19.95 -1.71
N GLN A 111 12.93 19.29 -1.26
CA GLN A 111 12.33 19.47 0.07
C GLN A 111 12.97 18.59 1.15
N GLY A 112 13.94 17.73 0.80
CA GLY A 112 14.53 16.76 1.73
C GLY A 112 13.55 15.67 2.21
N ILE A 113 12.53 15.35 1.41
CA ILE A 113 11.50 14.36 1.72
C ILE A 113 11.93 12.99 1.19
N GLU A 114 11.95 11.98 2.06
CA GLU A 114 12.22 10.58 1.70
C GLU A 114 10.93 9.87 1.26
N GLN A 115 10.98 9.19 0.11
CA GLN A 115 9.86 8.40 -0.40
C GLN A 115 9.89 6.95 0.13
N GLN A 116 8.74 6.49 0.61
CA GLN A 116 8.50 5.12 1.05
C GLN A 116 7.47 4.46 0.13
N VAL A 117 7.94 3.72 -0.88
CA VAL A 117 7.05 3.01 -1.81
C VAL A 117 6.69 1.65 -1.23
N THR A 118 5.39 1.31 -1.17
CA THR A 118 4.96 0.00 -0.68
C THR A 118 5.29 -1.10 -1.68
N VAL A 119 5.31 -2.35 -1.20
CA VAL A 119 5.45 -3.52 -2.07
C VAL A 119 4.24 -3.58 -3.02
N PRO A 120 4.43 -3.82 -4.33
CA PRO A 120 3.33 -3.94 -5.27
C PRO A 120 2.33 -5.03 -4.83
N TYR A 121 1.03 -4.74 -4.97
CA TYR A 121 -0.08 -5.66 -4.64
C TYR A 121 -0.17 -6.08 -3.16
N ALA A 122 0.46 -5.32 -2.25
CA ALA A 122 0.40 -5.53 -0.80
C ALA A 122 -0.48 -4.46 -0.12
N HIS A 123 -1.70 -4.27 -0.63
CA HIS A 123 -2.70 -3.33 -0.10
C HIS A 123 -3.51 -3.92 1.05
#